data_AF-A0A0L7LQ37-F1
#
_entry.id   AF-A0A0L7LQ37-F1
#
_cell.length_a   1.000
_cell.length_b   1.000
_cell.length_c   1.000
_cell.angle_alpha   90.00
_cell.angle_beta   90.00
_cell.angle_gamma   90.00
#
_symmetry.space_group_name_H-M   'P 1'
#
loop_
_entity.id
_entity.type
_entity.pdbx_description
1 polymer ?
#
loop_
_entity_poly.entity_id
_entity_poly.type
_entity_poly.pdbx_seq_one_letter_code
_entity_poly.pdbx_strand_id
1 'polypeptide(L)'
;MIYQKVRDKKEIDRINKEINKEIKKDIRKYNSNTIIDTIKAYQGPKVLRRKTSSGAKQIMKLKDDNGNIVTDRNKLLYIVEKFYEALYASRSLESNFPENDARAPPLKHYNTEILPRILPCEVTKALCEMKTDKSPGDDGMTVELFRAGVS
;
A
#
# COMPACT_ATOMS: atom_id res chain seq x y z
N MET A 1 -24.02 60.66 28.46
CA MET A 1 -23.11 59.51 28.63
C MET A 1 -23.62 58.18 28.08
N ILE A 2 -24.92 57.83 28.22
CA ILE A 2 -25.46 56.52 27.79
C ILE A 2 -25.30 56.27 26.28
N TYR A 3 -25.56 57.27 25.44
CA TYR A 3 -25.46 57.15 23.98
C TYR A 3 -24.05 56.88 23.46
N GLN A 4 -23.02 57.38 24.15
CA GLN A 4 -21.63 57.12 23.77
C GLN A 4 -21.25 55.67 24.08
N LYS A 5 -21.62 55.18 25.28
CA LYS A 5 -21.39 53.81 25.73
C LYS A 5 -22.09 52.75 24.85
N VAL A 6 -23.28 53.06 24.32
CA VAL A 6 -24.02 52.21 23.38
C VAL A 6 -23.39 52.22 21.98
N ARG A 7 -22.82 53.36 21.56
CA ARG A 7 -22.13 53.51 20.26
C ARG A 7 -20.81 52.71 20.28
N ASP A 8 -20.04 52.83 21.35
CA ASP A 8 -18.79 52.09 21.56
C ASP A 8 -19.01 50.58 21.57
N LYS A 9 -20.10 50.10 22.20
CA LYS A 9 -20.47 48.67 22.18
C LYS A 9 -20.75 48.15 20.76
N LYS A 10 -21.49 48.91 19.95
CA LYS A 10 -21.78 48.53 18.55
C LYS A 10 -20.52 48.49 17.70
N GLU A 11 -19.56 49.37 17.98
CA GLU A 11 -18.27 49.42 17.29
C GLU A 11 -17.41 48.21 17.64
N ILE A 12 -17.31 47.87 18.93
CA ILE A 12 -16.64 46.66 19.42
C ILE A 12 -17.28 45.40 18.81
N ASP A 13 -18.60 45.32 18.74
CA ASP A 13 -19.30 44.18 18.12
C ASP A 13 -19.00 44.07 16.61
N ARG A 14 -18.87 45.19 15.89
CA ARG A 14 -18.45 45.18 14.48
C ARG A 14 -17.02 44.68 14.33
N ILE A 15 -16.10 45.19 15.13
CA ILE A 15 -14.68 44.80 15.10
C ILE A 15 -14.53 43.31 15.42
N ASN A 16 -15.21 42.82 16.47
CA ASN A 16 -15.19 41.40 16.83
C ASN A 16 -15.76 40.50 15.72
N LYS A 17 -16.78 40.95 14.99
CA LYS A 17 -17.30 40.21 13.83
C LYS A 17 -16.28 40.14 12.70
N GLU A 18 -15.59 41.24 12.42
CA GLU A 18 -14.58 41.28 11.36
C GLU A 18 -13.36 40.43 11.73
N ILE A 19 -12.88 40.52 12.97
CA ILE A 19 -11.79 39.67 13.49
C ILE A 19 -12.15 38.19 13.35
N ASN A 20 -13.34 37.79 13.79
CA ASN A 20 -13.80 36.40 13.67
C ASN A 20 -13.92 35.93 12.22
N LYS A 21 -14.27 36.83 11.30
CA LYS A 21 -14.35 36.54 9.86
C LYS A 21 -12.96 36.33 9.26
N GLU A 22 -12.00 37.18 9.61
CA GLU A 22 -10.60 37.03 9.16
C GLU A 22 -9.93 35.79 9.75
N ILE A 23 -10.13 35.49 11.04
CA ILE A 23 -9.65 34.24 11.66
C ILE A 23 -10.18 33.01 10.90
N LYS A 24 -11.48 33.00 10.57
CA LYS A 24 -12.07 31.90 9.79
C LYS A 24 -11.48 31.79 8.39
N LYS A 25 -11.18 32.92 7.73
CA LYS A 25 -10.52 32.92 6.42
C LYS A 25 -9.10 32.37 6.51
N ASP A 26 -8.34 32.77 7.52
CA ASP A 26 -6.97 32.30 7.73
C ASP A 26 -6.91 30.81 8.02
N ILE A 27 -7.79 30.30 8.90
CA ILE A 27 -7.89 28.85 9.16
C ILE A 27 -8.20 28.08 7.88
N ARG A 28 -9.15 28.57 7.07
CA ARG A 28 -9.49 27.94 5.78
C ARG A 28 -8.30 27.95 4.83
N LYS A 29 -7.60 29.08 4.71
CA LYS A 29 -6.43 29.23 3.84
C LYS A 29 -5.30 28.29 4.26
N TYR A 30 -5.01 28.23 5.55
CA TYR A 30 -4.02 27.31 6.12
C TYR A 30 -4.37 25.85 5.82
N ASN A 31 -5.63 25.44 6.08
CA ASN A 31 -6.09 24.08 5.82
C ASN A 31 -6.00 23.73 4.33
N SER A 32 -6.45 24.63 3.44
CA SER A 32 -6.36 24.44 1.99
C SER A 32 -4.92 24.31 1.52
N ASN A 33 -4.02 25.17 1.98
CA ASN A 33 -2.61 25.10 1.63
C ASN A 33 -1.97 23.80 2.12
N THR A 34 -2.26 23.39 3.36
CA THR A 34 -1.77 22.13 3.92
C THR A 34 -2.21 20.92 3.08
N ILE A 35 -3.47 20.90 2.62
CA ILE A 35 -3.98 19.86 1.73
C ILE A 35 -3.27 19.88 0.37
N ILE A 36 -3.04 21.06 -0.20
CA ILE A 36 -2.34 21.20 -1.49
C ILE A 36 -0.88 20.74 -1.38
N ASP A 37 -0.19 21.14 -0.33
CA ASP A 37 1.23 20.84 -0.12
C ASP A 37 1.43 19.35 0.16
N THR A 38 0.55 18.74 0.94
CA THR A 38 0.53 17.28 1.11
C THR A 38 0.27 16.57 -0.22
N ILE A 39 -0.73 16.99 -1.01
CA ILE A 39 -0.96 16.40 -2.34
C ILE A 39 0.27 16.51 -3.24
N LYS A 40 0.95 17.67 -3.27
CA LYS A 40 2.18 17.88 -4.05
C LYS A 40 3.32 16.97 -3.58
N ALA A 41 3.55 16.88 -2.28
CA ALA A 41 4.59 16.02 -1.69
C ALA A 41 4.41 14.55 -2.07
N TYR A 42 3.15 14.11 -2.18
CA TYR A 42 2.82 12.75 -2.59
C TYR A 42 2.61 12.59 -4.11
N GLN A 43 2.95 13.58 -4.93
CA GLN A 43 2.78 13.55 -6.40
C GLN A 43 1.33 13.29 -6.86
N GLY A 44 0.35 13.66 -6.03
CA GLY A 44 -1.07 13.65 -6.39
C GLY A 44 -1.98 12.97 -5.35
N PRO A 45 -3.31 13.26 -5.41
CA PRO A 45 -4.26 12.80 -4.41
C PRO A 45 -4.38 11.26 -4.34
N LYS A 46 -4.18 10.59 -5.48
CA LYS A 46 -4.28 9.14 -5.61
C LYS A 46 -3.14 8.41 -4.90
N VAL A 47 -1.93 8.97 -4.95
CA VAL A 47 -0.73 8.40 -4.31
C VAL A 47 -0.78 8.66 -2.80
N LEU A 48 -1.20 9.86 -2.37
CA LEU A 48 -1.50 10.15 -0.97
C LEU A 48 -2.51 9.14 -0.40
N ARG A 49 -3.66 8.98 -1.07
CA ARG A 49 -4.71 8.04 -0.65
C ARG A 49 -4.19 6.61 -0.55
N ARG A 50 -3.37 6.13 -1.50
CA ARG A 50 -2.76 4.79 -1.44
C ARG A 50 -1.84 4.64 -0.23
N LYS A 51 -0.98 5.63 0.04
CA LYS A 51 -0.04 5.58 1.17
C LYS A 51 -0.75 5.70 2.52
N THR A 52 -1.81 6.50 2.63
CA THR A 52 -2.62 6.61 3.86
C THR A 52 -3.58 5.44 4.04
N SER A 53 -4.17 4.90 2.97
CA SER A 53 -5.05 3.72 3.03
C SER A 53 -4.32 2.42 3.37
N SER A 54 -2.99 2.39 3.17
CA SER A 54 -2.14 1.25 3.53
C SER A 54 -2.12 0.97 5.05
N GLY A 55 -2.64 1.88 5.87
CA GLY A 55 -2.74 1.73 7.34
C GLY A 55 -4.00 1.02 7.85
N ALA A 56 -5.06 0.88 7.05
CA ALA A 56 -6.29 0.19 7.50
C ALA A 56 -6.22 -1.33 7.23
N LYS A 57 -5.16 -1.99 7.70
CA LYS A 57 -5.02 -3.46 7.64
C LYS A 57 -5.79 -4.19 8.75
N GLN A 58 -6.70 -3.50 9.43
CA GLN A 58 -7.46 -4.09 10.52
C GLN A 58 -8.65 -4.89 9.98
N ILE A 59 -8.79 -6.12 10.44
CA ILE A 59 -9.97 -6.93 10.18
C ILE A 59 -11.16 -6.28 10.91
N MET A 60 -12.11 -5.74 10.15
CA MET A 60 -13.30 -5.08 10.70
C MET A 60 -14.53 -5.98 10.78
N LYS A 61 -14.54 -7.09 10.04
CA LYS A 61 -15.63 -8.05 10.02
C LYS A 61 -15.15 -9.43 9.61
N LEU A 62 -15.69 -10.46 10.26
CA LEU A 62 -15.50 -11.88 9.92
C LEU A 62 -16.83 -12.60 9.97
N LYS A 63 -16.89 -13.78 9.36
CA LYS A 63 -18.00 -14.70 9.54
C LYS A 63 -17.67 -15.66 10.67
N ASP A 64 -18.64 -15.91 11.53
CA ASP A 64 -18.60 -16.97 12.52
C ASP A 64 -18.89 -18.33 11.86
N ASP A 65 -18.70 -19.43 12.61
CA ASP A 65 -18.91 -20.80 12.13
C ASP A 65 -20.34 -21.04 11.62
N ASN A 66 -21.30 -20.30 12.19
CA ASN A 66 -22.71 -20.31 11.80
C ASN A 66 -23.00 -19.44 10.55
N GLY A 67 -21.98 -18.84 9.92
CA GLY A 67 -22.11 -17.97 8.76
C GLY A 67 -22.52 -16.52 9.05
N ASN A 68 -22.74 -16.17 10.32
CA ASN A 68 -23.15 -14.83 10.75
C ASN A 68 -21.99 -13.83 10.68
N ILE A 69 -22.27 -12.61 10.21
CA ILE A 69 -21.25 -11.54 10.14
C ILE A 69 -21.09 -10.90 11.52
N VAL A 70 -19.85 -10.93 12.02
CA VAL A 70 -19.46 -10.36 13.31
C VAL A 70 -18.57 -9.14 13.07
N THR A 71 -18.83 -8.06 13.79
CA THR A 71 -18.07 -6.80 13.76
C THR A 71 -17.46 -6.43 15.12
N ASP A 72 -17.86 -7.13 16.18
CA ASP A 72 -17.36 -6.91 17.54
C ASP A 72 -15.93 -7.43 17.69
N ARG A 73 -15.03 -6.57 18.21
CA ARG A 73 -13.58 -6.82 18.26
C ARG A 73 -13.21 -8.05 19.08
N ASN A 74 -13.86 -8.27 20.21
CA ASN A 74 -13.56 -9.41 21.08
C ASN A 74 -13.97 -10.73 20.41
N LYS A 75 -15.13 -10.72 19.74
CA LYS A 75 -15.61 -11.88 18.99
C LYS A 75 -14.77 -12.13 17.74
N LEU A 76 -14.28 -11.09 17.07
CA LEU A 76 -13.33 -11.23 15.95
C LEU A 76 -12.04 -11.92 16.39
N LEU A 77 -11.48 -11.55 17.54
CA LEU A 77 -10.29 -12.20 18.09
C LEU A 77 -10.55 -13.68 18.40
N TYR A 78 -11.68 -13.98 19.04
CA TYR A 78 -12.07 -15.37 19.34
C TYR A 78 -12.22 -16.23 18.07
N ILE A 79 -12.86 -15.70 17.01
CA ILE A 79 -12.99 -16.40 15.73
C ILE A 79 -11.61 -16.68 15.12
N VAL A 80 -10.70 -15.70 15.17
CA VAL A 80 -9.34 -15.87 14.65
C VAL A 80 -8.54 -16.89 15.45
N GLU A 81 -8.63 -16.84 16.78
CA GLU A 81 -7.95 -17.78 17.68
C GLU A 81 -8.40 -19.23 17.40
N LYS A 82 -9.72 -19.46 17.39
CA LYS A 82 -10.30 -20.77 17.09
C LYS A 82 -9.92 -21.28 15.70
N PHE A 83 -9.90 -20.40 14.71
CA PHE A 83 -9.49 -20.74 13.35
C PHE A 83 -8.04 -21.26 13.31
N TYR A 84 -7.11 -20.54 13.93
CA TYR A 84 -5.70 -20.94 13.93
C TYR A 84 -5.43 -22.14 14.83
N GLU A 85 -6.16 -22.28 15.93
CA GLU A 85 -6.14 -23.49 16.77
C GLU A 85 -6.51 -24.72 15.93
N ALA A 86 -7.62 -24.66 15.19
CA ALA A 86 -8.02 -25.74 14.28
C ALA A 86 -7.01 -25.97 13.13
N LEU A 87 -6.44 -24.89 12.58
CA LEU A 87 -5.47 -24.96 11.48
C LEU A 87 -4.20 -25.73 11.88
N TYR A 88 -3.77 -25.57 13.13
CA TYR A 88 -2.53 -26.17 13.63
C TYR A 88 -2.74 -27.41 14.53
N ALA A 89 -3.96 -27.67 14.99
CA ALA A 89 -4.27 -28.88 15.78
C ALA A 89 -4.00 -30.18 15.00
N SER A 90 -4.14 -30.18 13.67
CA SER A 90 -3.97 -31.37 12.82
C SER A 90 -2.55 -31.56 12.29
N ARG A 91 -1.60 -30.65 12.57
CA ARG A 91 -0.24 -30.73 11.98
C ARG A 91 0.65 -31.81 12.60
N SER A 92 0.15 -32.67 13.49
CA SER A 92 0.99 -33.70 14.10
C SER A 92 1.28 -34.89 13.20
N LEU A 93 0.44 -35.27 12.22
CA LEU A 93 0.72 -36.40 11.33
C LEU A 93 -0.03 -36.23 10.00
N GLU A 94 0.70 -36.34 8.89
CA GLU A 94 0.25 -36.33 7.48
C GLU A 94 0.01 -34.97 6.80
N SER A 95 0.93 -34.68 5.88
CA SER A 95 0.83 -33.65 4.85
C SER A 95 -0.26 -33.99 3.83
N ASN A 96 -1.52 -33.84 4.21
CA ASN A 96 -2.65 -33.89 3.28
C ASN A 96 -2.80 -32.53 2.59
N PHE A 97 -1.80 -32.13 1.78
CA PHE A 97 -2.03 -31.10 0.78
C PHE A 97 -2.81 -31.75 -0.36
N PRO A 98 -4.01 -31.26 -0.71
CA PRO A 98 -4.68 -31.73 -1.92
C PRO A 98 -3.77 -31.38 -3.09
N GLU A 99 -3.45 -32.37 -3.91
CA GLU A 99 -2.52 -32.32 -5.06
C GLU A 99 -2.86 -31.22 -6.09
N ASN A 100 -4.00 -30.53 -5.92
CA ASN A 100 -4.57 -29.50 -6.80
C ASN A 100 -4.98 -28.20 -6.06
N ASP A 101 -4.28 -27.77 -5.01
CA ASP A 101 -4.51 -26.43 -4.46
C ASP A 101 -3.87 -25.35 -5.36
N ALA A 102 -4.70 -24.60 -6.10
CA ALA A 102 -4.26 -23.48 -6.94
C ALA A 102 -3.60 -22.32 -6.16
N ARG A 103 -3.68 -22.33 -4.81
CA ARG A 103 -3.00 -21.38 -3.92
C ARG A 103 -1.75 -21.95 -3.26
N ALA A 104 -1.46 -23.24 -3.45
CA ALA A 104 -0.18 -23.79 -3.04
C ALA A 104 0.93 -23.02 -3.78
N PRO A 105 1.98 -22.57 -3.07
CA PRO A 105 3.18 -22.13 -3.77
C PRO A 105 3.59 -23.30 -4.68
N PRO A 106 3.86 -23.08 -5.98
CA PRO A 106 4.34 -24.15 -6.83
C PRO A 106 5.50 -24.80 -6.08
N LEU A 107 5.40 -26.12 -5.88
CA LEU A 107 6.45 -26.91 -5.26
C LEU A 107 7.74 -26.41 -5.90
N LYS A 108 8.62 -25.80 -5.11
CA LYS A 108 9.91 -25.34 -5.62
C LYS A 108 10.50 -26.56 -6.29
N HIS A 109 10.52 -26.55 -7.61
CA HIS A 109 11.23 -27.50 -8.41
C HIS A 109 12.70 -27.21 -8.11
N TYR A 110 13.19 -27.68 -6.97
CA TYR A 110 14.57 -28.09 -6.87
C TYR A 110 14.63 -29.32 -7.75
N ASN A 111 14.68 -29.10 -9.06
CA ASN A 111 15.08 -30.12 -9.99
C ASN A 111 16.48 -30.52 -9.50
N THR A 112 16.55 -31.67 -8.82
CA THR A 112 17.78 -32.43 -8.61
C THR A 112 18.33 -32.96 -9.94
N GLU A 113 17.66 -32.64 -11.05
CA GLU A 113 18.24 -32.72 -12.37
C GLU A 113 19.43 -31.76 -12.44
N ILE A 114 20.61 -32.37 -12.60
CA ILE A 114 21.85 -31.66 -12.88
C ILE A 114 21.61 -30.79 -14.12
N LEU A 115 21.51 -29.47 -13.93
CA LEU A 115 21.39 -28.54 -15.04
C LEU A 115 22.61 -28.74 -15.95
N PRO A 116 22.41 -28.89 -17.28
CA PRO A 116 23.52 -29.04 -18.20
C PRO A 116 24.42 -27.79 -18.12
N ARG A 117 25.73 -28.02 -18.27
CA ARG A 117 26.71 -26.93 -18.28
C ARG A 117 26.44 -26.03 -19.48
N ILE A 118 26.15 -24.76 -19.23
CA ILE A 118 26.02 -23.74 -20.26
C ILE A 118 27.34 -23.58 -21.00
N LEU A 119 27.31 -23.72 -22.32
CA LEU A 119 28.47 -23.55 -23.19
C LEU A 119 28.64 -22.08 -23.58
N PRO A 120 29.88 -21.56 -23.74
CA PRO A 120 30.10 -20.18 -24.17
C PRO A 120 29.41 -19.84 -25.51
N CYS A 121 29.34 -20.81 -26.44
CA CYS A 121 28.65 -20.61 -27.72
C CYS A 121 27.14 -20.37 -27.56
N GLU A 122 26.50 -21.00 -26.59
CA GLU A 122 25.08 -20.79 -26.28
C GLU A 122 24.84 -19.36 -25.79
N VAL A 123 25.73 -18.85 -24.94
CA VAL A 123 25.68 -17.47 -24.45
C VAL A 123 25.84 -16.48 -25.60
N THR A 124 26.84 -16.69 -26.47
CA THR A 124 27.04 -15.81 -27.65
C THR A 124 25.83 -15.83 -28.59
N LYS A 125 25.25 -17.01 -28.83
CA LYS A 125 24.07 -17.16 -29.69
C LYS A 125 22.86 -16.45 -29.09
N ALA A 126 22.59 -16.66 -27.81
CA ALA A 126 21.50 -16.00 -27.10
C ALA A 126 21.66 -14.47 -27.15
N LEU A 127 22.87 -13.95 -26.89
CA LEU A 127 23.15 -12.52 -26.99
C LEU A 127 22.93 -11.97 -28.40
N CYS A 128 23.26 -12.72 -29.45
CA CYS A 128 23.02 -12.33 -30.84
C CYS A 128 21.52 -12.32 -31.21
N GLU A 129 20.72 -13.24 -30.67
CA GLU A 129 19.27 -13.33 -30.92
C GLU A 129 18.46 -12.25 -30.18
N MET A 130 18.99 -11.67 -29.12
CA MET A 130 18.35 -10.57 -28.39
C MET A 130 18.19 -9.31 -29.25
N LYS A 131 17.05 -8.64 -29.11
CA LYS A 131 16.78 -7.37 -29.82
C LYS A 131 17.57 -6.24 -29.18
N THR A 132 18.29 -5.49 -29.99
CA THR A 132 18.87 -4.19 -29.62
C THR A 132 17.79 -3.13 -29.55
N ASP A 133 18.08 -1.98 -28.92
CA ASP A 133 17.15 -0.84 -28.81
C ASP A 133 15.94 -1.09 -27.90
N LYS A 134 16.08 -1.99 -26.93
CA LYS A 134 15.12 -2.15 -25.82
C LYS A 134 15.54 -1.29 -24.64
N SER A 135 14.56 -0.66 -24.01
CA SER A 135 14.78 0.07 -22.76
C SER A 135 15.37 -0.86 -21.69
N PRO A 136 16.33 -0.37 -20.88
CA PRO A 136 16.90 -1.16 -19.79
C PRO A 136 15.84 -1.57 -18.77
N GLY A 137 16.12 -2.66 -18.06
CA GLY A 137 15.33 -3.10 -16.92
C GLY A 137 15.50 -2.18 -15.70
N ASP A 138 14.95 -2.60 -14.55
CA ASP A 138 15.11 -1.92 -13.26
C ASP A 138 16.58 -1.86 -12.80
N ASP A 139 17.41 -2.76 -13.32
CA ASP A 139 18.86 -2.81 -13.12
C ASP A 139 19.66 -1.82 -13.98
N GLY A 140 19.01 -1.14 -14.94
CA GLY A 140 19.65 -0.16 -15.81
C GLY A 140 20.55 -0.75 -16.91
N MET A 141 20.59 -2.08 -17.07
CA MET A 141 21.49 -2.75 -18.00
C MET A 141 20.85 -2.95 -19.38
N THR A 142 21.60 -2.71 -20.45
CA THR A 142 21.12 -2.92 -21.83
C THR A 142 21.86 -4.07 -22.51
N VAL A 143 21.27 -4.62 -23.58
CA VAL A 143 21.84 -5.74 -24.34
C VAL A 143 23.17 -5.37 -24.99
N GLU A 144 23.33 -4.12 -25.41
CA GLU A 144 24.55 -3.60 -26.02
C GLU A 144 25.71 -3.65 -25.04
N LEU A 145 25.46 -3.39 -23.74
CA LEU A 145 26.47 -3.47 -22.69
C LEU A 145 27.02 -4.90 -22.55
N PHE A 146 26.14 -5.91 -22.60
CA PHE A 146 26.57 -7.31 -22.53
C PHE A 146 27.33 -7.76 -23.78
N ARG A 147 26.92 -7.31 -24.97
CA ARG A 147 27.64 -7.63 -26.22
C ARG A 147 29.05 -7.02 -26.25
N ALA A 148 29.22 -5.82 -25.72
CA ALA A 148 30.53 -5.15 -25.68
C ALA A 148 31.57 -5.91 -24.83
N GLY A 149 31.14 -6.64 -23.79
CA GLY A 149 32.03 -7.42 -22.92
C GLY A 149 32.36 -8.83 -23.44
N VAL A 150 31.75 -9.27 -24.54
CA VAL A 150 31.91 -10.61 -25.13
C VAL A 150 32.70 -10.57 -26.45
N SER A 151 33.17 -9.38 -26.86
CA SER A 151 34.04 -9.17 -28.03
C SER A 151 35.51 -9.44 -27.73
#